data_AF-A0A6C0KSR1-F1
#
_entry.id   AF-A0A6C0KSR1-F1
#
_cell.length_a   1.000
_cell.length_b   1.000
_cell.length_c   1.000
_cell.angle_alpha   90.00
_cell.angle_beta   90.00
_cell.angle_gamma   90.00
#
_symmetry.space_group_name_H-M   'P 1'
#
loop_
_entity.id
_entity.type
_entity.pdbx_description
1 polymer ?
#
loop_
_entity_poly.entity_id
_entity_poly.type
_entity_poly.pdbx_seq_one_letter_code
_entity_poly.pdbx_strand_id
1 'polypeptide(L)' 'MDPNTILYELWYSIAESLFQKVCEVTDLTDEQREALRAVALRPNDFQLQIEP' A
#
# COMPACT_ATOMS: atom_id res chain seq x y z
N MET A 1 -18.09 -12.85 -0.27
CA MET A 1 -16.94 -11.93 -0.25
C MET A 1 -16.64 -11.62 -1.72
N ASP A 2 -16.62 -10.34 -2.10
CA ASP A 2 -16.37 -9.94 -3.48
C ASP A 2 -14.90 -10.24 -3.85
N PRO A 3 -14.61 -10.94 -4.96
CA PRO A 3 -13.24 -11.18 -5.41
C PRO A 3 -12.36 -9.93 -5.45
N ASN A 4 -12.94 -8.76 -5.74
CA ASN A 4 -12.20 -7.49 -5.71
C ASN A 4 -11.74 -7.12 -4.30
N THR A 5 -12.52 -7.45 -3.27
CA THR A 5 -12.12 -7.24 -1.87
C THR A 5 -10.91 -8.10 -1.51
N ILE A 6 -10.91 -9.37 -1.91
CA ILE A 6 -9.79 -10.29 -1.65
C ILE A 6 -8.53 -9.80 -2.36
N LEU A 7 -8.64 -9.39 -3.62
CA LEU A 7 -7.51 -8.86 -4.39
C LEU A 7 -6.98 -7.56 -3.80
N TYR A 8 -7.86 -6.68 -3.33
CA TYR A 8 -7.47 -5.45 -2.66
C TYR A 8 -6.72 -5.73 -1.35
N GLU A 9 -7.22 -6.65 -0.51
CA GLU A 9 -6.58 -7.03 0.74
C GLU A 9 -5.19 -7.64 0.51
N LEU A 10 -5.07 -8.53 -0.47
CA LEU A 10 -3.79 -9.12 -0.86
C LEU A 10 -2.80 -8.07 -1.38
N TRP A 11 -3.26 -7.18 -2.27
CA TRP A 11 -2.45 -6.08 -2.78
C TRP A 11 -1.96 -5.17 -1.65
N TYR A 12 -2.87 -4.77 -0.76
CA TYR A 12 -2.55 -3.87 0.35
C TYR A 12 -1.55 -4.51 1.33
N SER A 13 -1.70 -5.79 1.64
CA SER A 13 -0.78 -6.53 2.51
C SER A 13 0.65 -6.57 1.94
N ILE A 14 0.79 -6.79 0.62
CA ILE A 14 2.10 -6.77 -0.05
C ILE A 14 2.68 -5.34 -0.06
N ALA A 15 1.85 -4.35 -0.38
CA ALA A 15 2.27 -2.95 -0.44
C ALA A 15 2.74 -2.44 0.93
N GLU A 16 2.05 -2.80 2.01
CA GLU A 16 2.44 -2.46 3.38
C GLU A 16 3.79 -3.11 3.76
N SER A 17 4.00 -4.36 3.38
CA SER A 17 5.27 -5.06 3.63
C SER A 17 6.45 -4.40 2.91
N LEU A 18 6.24 -3.93 1.68
CA LEU A 18 7.26 -3.18 0.93
C LEU A 18 7.51 -1.81 1.54
N PHE A 19 6.45 -1.11 1.94
CA PHE A 19 6.54 0.18 2.60
C PHE A 19 7.38 0.09 3.89
N GLN A 20 7.13 -0.91 4.74
CA GLN A 20 7.90 -1.12 5.96
C GLN A 20 9.39 -1.31 5.67
N LYS A 21 9.74 -2.16 4.70
CA LYS A 21 11.15 -2.36 4.29
C LYS A 21 11.80 -1.07 3.80
N VAL A 22 11.07 -0.24 3.05
CA VAL A 22 11.58 1.07 2.62
C VAL A 22 11.85 1.94 3.84
N CYS A 23 10.90 2.05 4.77
CA CYS A 23 11.05 2.83 6.00
C CYS A 23 12.13 2.32 6.96
N GLU A 24 12.52 1.05 6.86
CA GLU A 24 13.66 0.48 7.60
C GLU A 24 15.00 0.88 6.99
N VAL A 25 15.12 0.88 5.64
CA VAL A 25 16.37 1.24 4.96
C VAL A 25 16.55 2.76 4.82
N THR A 26 15.46 3.51 4.81
CA THR A 26 15.48 4.96 4.86
C THR A 26 15.26 5.37 6.31
N ASP A 27 16.23 6.03 6.93
CA ASP A 27 16.18 6.50 8.31
C ASP A 27 15.18 7.69 8.48
N LEU A 28 13.90 7.42 8.18
CA LEU A 28 12.81 8.38 8.20
C LEU A 28 12.29 8.56 9.61
N THR A 29 11.94 9.80 9.95
CA THR A 29 11.21 10.10 11.18
C THR A 29 9.78 9.57 11.12
N ASP A 30 9.13 9.41 12.27
CA ASP A 30 7.74 8.94 12.33
C ASP A 30 6.77 9.84 11.55
N GLU A 31 6.99 11.16 11.57
CA GLU A 31 6.20 12.12 10.79
C GLU A 31 6.36 11.91 9.28
N GLN A 32 7.60 11.67 8.82
CA GLN A 32 7.89 11.39 7.41
C GLN A 32 7.31 10.05 6.97
N ARG A 33 7.34 9.04 7.83
CA ARG A 33 6.73 7.73 7.57
C ARG A 33 5.22 7.88 7.39
N GLU A 34 4.56 8.61 8.28
CA GLU A 34 3.11 8.80 8.20
C GLU A 34 2.71 9.60 6.94
N ALA A 35 3.45 10.66 6.63
CA ALA A 35 3.25 11.43 5.40
C ALA A 35 3.46 10.56 4.15
N LEU A 36 4.52 9.75 4.11
CA LEU A 36 4.80 8.86 2.99
C LEU A 36 3.73 7.78 2.84
N ARG A 37 3.26 7.21 3.97
CA ARG A 37 2.19 6.21 4.01
C ARG A 37 0.91 6.74 3.39
N ALA A 38 0.52 7.95 3.77
CA ALA A 38 -0.67 8.64 3.27
C ALA A 38 -0.59 9.01 1.78
N VAL A 39 0.59 8.95 1.16
CA VAL A 39 0.80 9.20 -0.27
C VAL A 39 0.93 7.89 -1.04
N ALA A 40 1.72 6.94 -0.53
CA ALA A 40 2.13 5.71 -1.21
C ALA A 40 1.13 4.56 -1.09
N LEU A 41 0.34 4.51 0.00
CA LEU A 41 -0.68 3.48 0.24
C LEU A 41 -2.11 4.02 0.07
N ARG A 42 -2.31 5.05 -0.76
CA ARG A 42 -3.64 5.64 -0.96
C ARG A 42 -4.60 4.62 -1.57
N PRO A 43 -5.77 4.39 -0.95
CA PRO A 43 -6.85 3.63 -1.56
C PRO A 43 -7.39 4.45 -2.75
N ASN A 44 -6.96 4.12 -3.98
CA ASN A 44 -7.59 4.42 -5.29
C ASN A 44 -6.61 4.61 -6.46
N ASP A 45 -5.29 4.65 -6.26
CA ASP A 45 -4.35 4.77 -7.41
C ASP A 45 -4.14 3.44 -8.16
N PHE A 46 -4.56 2.33 -7.58
CA PHE A 46 -4.52 1.01 -8.19
C PHE A 46 -5.94 0.53 -8.45
N GLN A 47 -6.67 1.22 -9.34
CA GLN A 47 -7.82 0.58 -9.99
C GLN A 47 -7.29 -0.61 -10.79
N LEU A 48 -7.28 -1.78 -10.15
CA LEU A 48 -7.09 -3.06 -10.84
C LEU A 48 -8.25 -3.19 -11.83
N GLN A 49 -8.04 -2.73 -13.06
CA GLN A 49 -8.96 -3.04 -14.16
C GLN A 49 -8.80 -4.51 -14.48
N ILE A 50 -9.68 -5.34 -13.92
CA ILE A 50 -9.83 -6.73 -14.34
C ILE A 50 -10.71 -6.68 -15.58
N GLU A 51 -10.10 -6.67 -16.77
CA GLU A 51 -10.85 -6.88 -18.02
C GLU A 51 -11.46 -8.29 -18.03
N PRO A 52 -12.70 -8.46 -18.54
CA PRO A 52 -13.44 -9.72 -18.54
C PRO A 52 -12.86 -10.79 -19.47
#